data_AF-A0A4U5UI44-F1
#
_entry.id   AF-A0A4U5UI44-F1
#
_cell.length_a   1.000
_cell.length_b   1.000
_cell.length_c   1.000
_cell.angle_alpha   90.00
_cell.angle_beta   90.00
_cell.angle_gamma   90.00
#
_symmetry.space_group_name_H-M   'P 1'
#
loop_
_entity.id
_entity.type
_entity.pdbx_description
1 polymer ?
#
loop_
_entity_poly.entity_id
_entity_poly.type
_entity_poly.pdbx_seq_one_letter_code
_entity_poly.pdbx_strand_id
1 'polypeptide(L)'
;MLHNSKLACLLHSRQVKEKRAIEKAIVNHRHQYQQPQSQREYDLNDPDRCRKTQPGDAQMMPPGLVGEDPDSKSRRQRQREQLREWLIQQQSERAESISLSWKSNAITKAG
;
A
#
# COMPACT_ATOMS: atom_id res chain seq x y z
N MET A 1 -35.94 67.94 26.33
CA MET A 1 -34.67 67.30 25.88
C MET A 1 -34.31 66.02 26.65
N LEU A 2 -34.52 65.91 27.98
CA LEU A 2 -34.18 64.72 28.77
C LEU A 2 -34.96 63.42 28.41
N HIS A 3 -36.19 63.54 27.92
CA HIS A 3 -37.01 62.39 27.52
C HIS A 3 -36.43 61.65 26.29
N ASN A 4 -35.96 62.42 25.29
CA ASN A 4 -35.36 61.88 24.07
C ASN A 4 -34.03 61.15 24.35
N SER A 5 -33.26 61.60 25.35
CA SER A 5 -32.03 60.93 25.79
C SER A 5 -32.31 59.55 26.40
N LYS A 6 -33.34 59.41 27.24
CA LYS A 6 -33.73 58.10 27.81
C LYS A 6 -34.20 57.12 26.73
N LEU A 7 -34.99 57.60 25.77
CA LEU A 7 -35.43 56.79 24.62
C LEU A 7 -34.23 56.34 23.77
N ALA A 8 -33.28 57.22 23.49
CA ALA A 8 -32.06 56.88 22.77
C ALA A 8 -31.24 55.80 23.50
N CYS A 9 -31.09 55.89 24.82
CA CYS A 9 -30.39 54.88 25.62
C CYS A 9 -31.08 53.51 25.60
N LEU A 10 -32.41 53.47 25.64
CA LEU A 10 -33.18 52.23 25.56
C LEU A 10 -33.05 51.58 24.18
N LEU A 11 -33.15 52.37 23.11
CA LEU A 11 -32.97 51.89 21.74
C LEU A 11 -31.55 51.34 21.53
N HIS A 12 -30.53 52.05 22.02
CA HIS A 12 -29.15 51.59 21.95
C HIS A 12 -28.95 50.28 22.72
N SER A 13 -29.49 50.19 23.94
CA SER A 13 -29.41 48.96 24.75
C SER A 13 -30.08 47.77 24.07
N ARG A 14 -31.21 47.99 23.40
CA ARG A 14 -31.89 46.97 22.60
C ARG A 14 -31.04 46.52 21.42
N GLN A 15 -30.49 47.47 20.66
CA GLN A 15 -29.62 47.20 19.52
C GLN A 15 -28.38 46.38 19.93
N VAL A 16 -27.75 46.72 21.05
CA VAL A 16 -26.59 45.98 21.58
C VAL A 16 -26.98 44.55 21.97
N LYS A 17 -28.15 44.34 22.59
CA LYS A 17 -28.65 43.00 22.93
C LYS A 17 -28.92 42.17 21.68
N GLU A 18 -29.56 42.75 20.66
CA GLU A 18 -29.84 42.08 19.38
C GLU A 18 -28.53 41.70 18.67
N LYS A 19 -27.55 42.61 18.60
CA LYS A 19 -26.23 42.33 18.03
C LYS A 19 -25.54 41.15 18.74
N ARG A 20 -25.53 41.15 20.08
CA ARG A 20 -24.96 40.04 20.87
C ARG A 20 -25.70 38.73 20.64
N ALA A 21 -27.02 38.76 20.49
CA ALA A 21 -27.81 37.57 20.22
C ALA A 21 -27.47 36.97 18.85
N ILE A 22 -27.32 37.81 17.83
CA ILE A 22 -26.91 37.40 16.48
C ILE A 22 -25.50 36.81 16.51
N GLU A 23 -24.54 37.50 17.14
CA GLU A 23 -23.17 37.01 17.28
C GLU A 23 -23.12 35.64 17.97
N LYS A 24 -23.88 35.48 19.06
CA LYS A 24 -23.98 34.19 19.77
C LYS A 24 -24.59 33.10 18.87
N ALA A 25 -25.62 33.41 18.10
CA ALA A 25 -26.23 32.46 17.18
C ALA A 25 -25.25 32.02 16.08
N ILE A 26 -24.48 32.96 15.52
CA ILE A 26 -23.43 32.68 14.53
C ILE A 26 -22.37 31.76 15.14
N VAL A 27 -21.84 32.11 16.32
CA VAL A 27 -20.83 31.30 17.00
C VAL A 27 -21.36 29.89 17.26
N ASN A 28 -22.58 29.75 17.76
CA ASN A 28 -23.20 28.45 18.01
C ASN A 28 -23.33 27.63 16.71
N HIS A 29 -23.78 28.25 15.62
CA HIS A 29 -23.91 27.59 14.33
C HIS A 29 -22.56 27.11 13.79
N ARG A 30 -21.50 27.93 13.90
CA ARG A 30 -20.13 27.53 13.50
C ARG A 30 -19.65 26.34 14.32
N HIS A 31 -19.88 26.37 15.63
CA HIS A 31 -19.50 25.28 16.53
C HIS A 31 -20.29 24.00 16.27
N GLN A 32 -21.52 24.07 15.78
CA GLN A 32 -22.33 22.87 15.54
C GLN A 32 -22.08 22.27 14.16
N TYR A 33 -21.86 23.10 13.14
CA TYR A 33 -21.94 22.66 11.73
C TYR A 33 -20.71 22.97 10.89
N GLN A 34 -19.75 23.76 11.40
CA GLN A 34 -18.56 24.16 10.64
C GLN A 34 -17.28 23.64 11.30
N GLN A 35 -17.37 22.49 11.95
CA GLN A 35 -16.22 21.84 12.56
C GLN A 35 -15.28 21.30 11.45
N PRO A 36 -13.94 21.36 11.64
CA PRO A 36 -13.00 20.83 10.67
C PRO A 36 -13.28 19.35 10.31
N GLN A 37 -13.70 18.55 11.30
CA GLN A 37 -13.98 17.13 11.14
C GLN A 37 -15.21 16.84 10.27
N SER A 38 -16.14 17.80 10.14
CA SER A 38 -17.34 17.64 9.31
C SER A 38 -17.14 18.14 7.88
N GLN A 39 -15.94 18.58 7.50
CA GLN A 39 -15.64 19.00 6.15
C GLN A 39 -15.60 17.80 5.21
N ARG A 40 -16.02 18.02 3.96
CA ARG A 40 -16.06 16.98 2.92
C ARG A 40 -14.68 16.37 2.66
N GLU A 41 -13.63 17.17 2.75
CA GLU A 41 -12.25 16.78 2.47
C GLU A 41 -11.47 16.43 3.74
N TYR A 42 -12.17 16.21 4.87
CA TYR A 42 -11.51 15.90 6.13
C TYR A 42 -10.74 14.58 6.07
N ASP A 43 -11.22 13.60 5.31
CA ASP A 43 -10.53 12.34 5.04
C ASP A 43 -9.15 12.53 4.38
N LEU A 44 -9.01 13.56 3.53
CA LEU A 44 -7.75 13.94 2.91
C LEU A 44 -6.85 14.74 3.86
N ASN A 45 -7.47 15.60 4.69
CA ASN A 45 -6.79 16.53 5.59
C ASN A 45 -6.61 16.02 7.03
N ASP A 46 -6.98 14.77 7.31
CA ASP A 46 -6.89 14.19 8.64
C ASP A 46 -5.41 14.11 9.06
N PRO A 47 -5.01 14.74 10.18
CA PRO A 47 -3.62 14.69 10.65
C PRO A 47 -3.14 13.27 10.95
N ASP A 48 -4.05 12.36 11.28
CA ASP A 48 -3.75 10.95 11.55
C ASP A 48 -3.98 10.05 10.32
N ARG A 49 -4.22 10.61 9.13
CA ARG A 49 -4.48 9.86 7.89
C ARG A 49 -3.45 8.75 7.67
N CYS A 50 -2.17 9.04 7.82
CA CYS A 50 -1.09 8.07 7.59
C CYS A 50 -1.14 6.89 8.57
N ARG A 51 -1.61 7.10 9.80
CA ARG A 51 -1.72 6.04 10.82
C ARG A 51 -2.96 5.16 10.63
N LYS A 52 -4.04 5.75 10.09
CA LYS A 52 -5.32 5.08 9.84
C LYS A 52 -5.34 4.34 8.50
N THR A 53 -4.48 4.72 7.55
CA THR A 53 -4.43 4.11 6.22
C THR A 53 -3.87 2.70 6.30
N GLN A 54 -4.59 1.71 5.74
CA GLN A 54 -4.08 0.35 5.67
C GLN A 54 -3.00 0.24 4.57
N PRO A 55 -2.00 -0.66 4.72
CA PRO A 55 -0.95 -0.83 3.72
C PRO A 55 -1.46 -1.13 2.30
N GLY A 56 -2.60 -1.82 2.18
CA GLY A 56 -3.25 -2.10 0.89
C GLY A 56 -3.85 -0.86 0.23
N ASP A 57 -4.43 0.06 1.02
CA ASP A 57 -4.98 1.33 0.53
C ASP A 57 -3.87 2.33 0.18
N ALA A 58 -2.69 2.16 0.78
CA ALA A 58 -1.47 2.91 0.46
C ALA A 58 -0.71 2.36 -0.76
N GLN A 59 -1.15 1.22 -1.31
CA GLN A 59 -0.45 0.56 -2.40
C GLN A 59 -0.73 1.27 -3.73
N MET A 60 0.11 2.27 -4.04
CA MET A 60 0.07 3.05 -5.29
C MET A 60 0.56 2.29 -6.52
N MET A 61 1.16 1.10 -6.32
CA MET A 61 1.73 0.28 -7.40
C MET A 61 0.92 -0.99 -7.57
N PRO A 62 0.45 -1.32 -8.78
CA PRO A 62 -0.22 -2.59 -9.02
C PRO A 62 0.71 -3.76 -8.62
N PRO A 63 0.18 -4.78 -7.94
CA PRO A 63 0.98 -5.95 -7.56
C PRO A 63 1.45 -6.70 -8.81
N GLY A 64 2.71 -7.11 -8.82
CA GLY A 64 3.30 -7.92 -9.89
C GLY A 64 3.86 -7.07 -11.04
N LEU A 65 5.04 -6.47 -10.81
CA LEU A 65 5.81 -5.92 -11.92
C LEU A 65 6.25 -7.07 -12.83
N VAL A 66 6.22 -6.85 -14.15
CA VAL A 66 6.53 -7.90 -15.16
C VAL A 66 7.92 -8.53 -14.98
N GLY A 67 8.86 -7.82 -14.33
CA GLY A 67 10.19 -8.32 -14.01
C GLY A 67 10.36 -8.93 -12.61
N GLU A 68 9.33 -8.84 -11.75
CA GLU A 68 9.37 -9.49 -10.45
C GLU A 68 9.12 -10.99 -10.59
N ASP A 69 9.98 -11.75 -9.94
CA ASP A 69 9.92 -13.20 -9.96
C ASP A 69 10.06 -13.73 -8.52
N PRO A 70 8.94 -13.79 -7.78
CA PRO A 70 8.91 -14.30 -6.41
C PRO A 70 9.43 -15.74 -6.30
N ASP A 71 9.24 -16.53 -7.36
CA ASP A 71 9.60 -17.94 -7.43
C ASP A 71 11.04 -18.19 -7.92
N SER A 72 11.88 -17.15 -7.99
CA SER A 72 13.27 -17.24 -8.45
C SER A 72 14.07 -18.33 -7.72
N LYS A 73 13.86 -18.49 -6.42
CA LYS A 73 14.53 -19.51 -5.59
C LYS A 73 14.09 -20.91 -6.00
N SER A 74 12.78 -21.13 -6.09
CA SER A 74 12.18 -22.41 -6.50
C SER A 74 12.57 -22.80 -7.93
N ARG A 75 12.60 -21.83 -8.87
CA ARG A 75 13.11 -22.08 -10.22
C ARG A 75 14.58 -22.49 -10.20
N ARG A 76 15.42 -21.77 -9.45
CA ARG A 76 16.86 -22.06 -9.35
C ARG A 76 17.13 -23.44 -8.75
N GLN A 77 16.33 -23.86 -7.77
CA GLN A 77 16.42 -25.21 -7.21
C GLN A 77 16.12 -26.27 -8.27
N ARG A 78 14.98 -26.16 -8.97
CA ARG A 78 14.63 -27.10 -10.05
C ARG A 78 15.69 -27.18 -11.14
N GLN A 79 16.26 -26.02 -11.54
CA GLN A 79 17.35 -25.99 -12.51
C GLN A 79 18.60 -26.74 -12.02
N ARG A 80 18.93 -26.65 -10.73
CA ARG A 80 20.07 -27.39 -10.15
C ARG A 80 19.81 -28.89 -10.09
N GLU A 81 18.59 -29.30 -9.74
CA GLU A 81 18.18 -30.70 -9.70
C GLU A 81 18.23 -31.31 -11.11
N GLN A 82 17.63 -30.64 -12.10
CA GLN A 82 17.70 -31.03 -13.51
C GLN A 82 19.13 -31.18 -14.01
N LEU A 83 19.98 -30.18 -13.73
CA LEU A 83 21.39 -30.25 -14.15
C LEU A 83 22.12 -31.41 -13.49
N ARG A 84 21.85 -31.68 -12.22
CA ARG A 84 22.45 -32.81 -11.50
C ARG A 84 22.05 -34.14 -12.15
N GLU A 85 20.77 -34.34 -12.43
CA GLU A 85 20.25 -35.56 -13.06
C GLU A 85 20.85 -35.78 -14.45
N TRP A 86 20.90 -34.72 -15.28
CA TRP A 86 21.52 -34.79 -16.60
C TRP A 86 23.00 -35.17 -16.54
N LEU A 87 23.76 -34.59 -15.61
CA LEU A 87 25.18 -34.92 -15.45
C LEU A 87 25.39 -36.37 -15.01
N ILE A 88 24.53 -36.91 -14.14
CA ILE A 88 24.59 -38.31 -13.73
C ILE A 88 24.32 -39.22 -14.92
N GLN A 89 23.27 -38.94 -15.69
CA GLN A 89 22.92 -39.73 -16.88
C GLN A 89 24.05 -39.71 -17.93
N GLN A 90 24.63 -38.55 -18.20
CA GLN A 90 25.73 -38.43 -19.15
C GLN A 90 26.97 -39.23 -18.70
N GLN A 91 27.25 -39.29 -17.39
CA GLN A 91 28.34 -40.08 -16.84
C GLN A 91 28.07 -41.58 -16.96
N SER A 92 26.86 -42.05 -16.66
CA SER A 92 26.50 -43.47 -16.78
C SER A 92 26.58 -43.94 -18.23
N GLU A 93 26.00 -43.18 -19.17
CA GLU A 93 26.04 -43.50 -20.61
C GLU A 93 27.48 -43.55 -21.13
N ARG A 94 28.34 -42.62 -20.69
CA ARG A 94 29.76 -42.62 -21.06
C ARG A 94 30.50 -43.83 -20.49
N ALA A 95 30.25 -44.20 -19.24
CA ALA A 95 30.86 -45.38 -18.61
C ALA A 95 30.42 -46.68 -19.30
N GLU A 96 29.14 -46.81 -19.65
CA GLU A 96 28.59 -47.93 -20.39
C GLU A 96 29.20 -48.03 -21.79
N SER A 97 29.27 -46.91 -22.52
CA SER A 97 29.89 -46.84 -23.85
C SER A 97 31.36 -47.29 -23.82
N ILE A 98 32.13 -46.80 -22.84
CA ILE A 98 33.52 -47.21 -22.64
C ILE A 98 33.61 -48.70 -22.34
N SER A 99 32.78 -49.22 -21.43
CA SER A 99 32.74 -50.65 -21.08
C SER A 99 32.44 -51.55 -22.29
N LEU A 100 31.48 -51.15 -23.12
CA LEU A 100 31.14 -51.86 -24.36
C LEU A 100 32.33 -51.87 -25.34
N SER A 101 33.00 -50.73 -25.51
CA SER A 101 34.21 -50.65 -26.35
C SER A 101 35.34 -51.58 -25.88
N TRP A 102 35.61 -51.64 -24.57
CA TRP A 102 36.62 -52.55 -24.02
C TRP A 102 36.25 -54.03 -24.23
N LYS A 103 34.97 -54.39 -24.05
CA LYS A 103 34.48 -55.76 -24.28
C LYS A 103 34.60 -56.17 -25.75
N SER A 104 34.25 -55.28 -26.69
CA SER A 104 34.41 -55.54 -28.12
C SER A 104 35.88 -55.74 -28.51
N ASN A 105 36.79 -54.91 -27.98
CA ASN A 105 38.23 -55.02 -28.24
C ASN A 105 38.88 -56.27 -27.62
N ALA A 106 38.32 -56.81 -26.54
CA ALA A 106 38.80 -58.06 -25.94
C ALA A 106 38.39 -59.29 -26.77
N ILE A 107 37.18 -59.28 -27.34
CA ILE A 107 36.67 -60.37 -28.19
C ILE A 107 37.46 -60.45 -29.51
N THR A 108 37.79 -59.31 -30.11
CA THR A 108 38.57 -59.26 -31.37
C THR A 108 40.05 -59.63 -31.22
N LYS A 109 40.59 -59.69 -29.99
CA LYS A 109 41.96 -60.15 -29.71
C LYS A 109 42.06 -61.64 -29.36
N ALA A 110 40.94 -62.30 -29.09
CA ALA A 110 40.90 -63.69 -28.61
C ALA A 110 40.51 -64.71 -29.70
N GLY A 111 40.19 -64.25 -30.92
CA GLY A 111 40.01 -65.08 -32.12
C GLY A 111 41.08 -64.77 -33.15
#